data_AF-A0A9D3NGH2-F1
#
_entry.id   AF-A0A9D3NGH2-F1
#
_cell.length_a   1.000
_cell.length_b   1.000
_cell.length_c   1.000
_cell.angle_alpha   90.00
_cell.angle_beta   90.00
_cell.angle_gamma   90.00
#
_symmetry.space_group_name_H-M   'P 1'
#
loop_
_entity.id
_entity.type
_entity.pdbx_description
1 polymer ?
#
loop_
_entity_poly.entity_id
_entity_poly.type
_entity_poly.pdbx_seq_one_letter_code
_entity_poly.pdbx_strand_id
1 'polypeptide(L)'
;MPSPVKVIVVGAGSRGETYSDFASIHPDRLKVVGIADPRPFARKKLQERHKVPEGNVFDDWHCVAEREKFADAVFICTPDRLHKEPAVVLARKGYHILLEKPMAVTLEDCTEIAETCVQSGVMLTVCHVLRYDPFIRKIKVLIDSGAIGDVIHIQHFEPVGFYHFAHSFVRGNWRNEAESSFALLAKSCHDVDLIHHWAGGRRCIKVSSFGSLSHFRKENKPPGAANRCLDCSVETDCAYSAKKIYLDRVRKGWVRWPVSVICGSSVSDIESVTEALKTGPYGRCVYECDNDVCSNQVVNMEFEGGLTASFSMVAFTEEVCQRRTSVYGSKGELTYNGQEIQVFDFLTQVSTKHTVDMTVPGSFSKGGHGVADYHLVDTFVSAVANGDPVLVQSGPKETLASHRLVFEAERSRLENRVLLLYPVCTLQLSCCLRVTFSLLRPLRHGQASRQLSVLLLKLVDFMFESVNLKYQDKLKVINLAQNQVVSWFTWSMEAGGL
;
A
#
# COMPACT_ATOMS: atom_id res chain seq x y z
N MET A 1 10.10 18.61 30.41
CA MET A 1 9.68 18.02 29.13
C MET A 1 10.18 16.59 29.08
N PRO A 2 9.42 15.62 28.56
CA PRO A 2 9.93 14.27 28.34
C PRO A 2 11.20 14.32 27.48
N SER A 3 12.10 13.36 27.65
CA SER A 3 13.30 13.24 26.81
C SER A 3 12.91 13.05 25.33
N PRO A 4 13.68 13.59 24.37
CA PRO A 4 13.38 13.38 22.95
C PRO A 4 13.37 11.89 22.61
N VAL A 5 12.43 11.48 21.75
CA VAL A 5 12.37 10.12 21.21
C VAL A 5 13.66 9.84 20.46
N LYS A 6 14.35 8.76 20.82
CA LYS A 6 15.58 8.33 20.16
C LYS A 6 15.24 7.36 19.04
N VAL A 7 15.77 7.61 17.84
CA VAL A 7 15.53 6.77 16.66
C VAL A 7 16.79 6.28 15.98
N ILE A 8 16.69 5.11 15.37
CA ILE A 8 17.68 4.56 14.44
C ILE A 8 17.10 4.62 13.04
N VAL A 9 17.87 5.12 12.07
CA VAL A 9 17.47 5.14 10.66
C VAL A 9 18.09 3.93 9.94
N VAL A 10 17.25 2.98 9.53
CA VAL A 10 17.61 1.83 8.70
C VAL A 10 17.23 2.14 7.26
N GLY A 11 18.21 2.44 6.42
CA GLY A 11 18.03 2.99 5.07
C GLY A 11 18.18 4.52 5.05
N ALA A 12 19.39 4.99 4.78
CA ALA A 12 19.76 6.41 4.73
C ALA A 12 19.54 7.05 3.34
N GLY A 13 18.61 6.49 2.54
CA GLY A 13 18.22 7.03 1.24
C GLY A 13 17.30 8.25 1.35
N SER A 14 16.66 8.62 0.24
CA SER A 14 15.82 9.83 0.16
C SER A 14 14.72 9.88 1.22
N ARG A 15 14.09 8.75 1.58
CA ARG A 15 13.02 8.70 2.58
C ARG A 15 13.55 8.76 4.01
N GLY A 16 14.60 7.99 4.33
CA GLY A 16 15.27 8.07 5.64
C GLY A 16 15.82 9.47 5.92
N GLU A 17 16.39 10.12 4.90
CA GLU A 17 16.79 11.53 4.97
C GLU A 17 15.58 12.44 5.30
N THR A 18 14.50 12.33 4.53
CA THR A 18 13.29 13.17 4.69
C THR A 18 12.68 13.03 6.08
N TYR A 19 12.52 11.81 6.60
CA TYR A 19 11.91 11.62 7.93
C TYR A 19 12.84 12.04 9.06
N SER A 20 14.14 11.77 8.93
CA SER A 20 15.11 12.12 9.96
C SER A 20 15.30 13.64 10.09
N ASP A 21 15.04 14.44 9.05
CA ASP A 21 15.09 15.91 9.08
C ASP A 21 14.20 16.53 10.17
N PHE A 22 13.16 15.81 10.63
CA PHE A 22 12.35 16.23 11.77
C PHE A 22 13.21 16.47 13.02
N ALA A 23 14.26 15.68 13.24
CA ALA A 23 15.19 15.84 14.36
C ALA A 23 16.05 17.12 14.26
N SER A 24 16.29 17.61 13.03
CA SER A 24 17.01 18.87 12.83
C SER A 24 16.14 20.09 13.13
N ILE A 25 14.82 19.96 13.00
CA ILE A 25 13.85 21.04 13.25
C ILE A 25 13.36 21.00 14.71
N HIS A 26 13.16 19.81 15.26
CA HIS A 26 12.65 19.57 16.62
C HIS A 26 13.60 18.67 17.42
N PRO A 27 14.85 19.11 17.71
CA PRO A 27 15.84 18.30 18.42
C PRO A 27 15.45 17.98 19.88
N ASP A 28 14.50 18.75 20.43
CA ASP A 28 13.86 18.55 21.73
C ASP A 28 12.81 17.43 21.71
N ARG A 29 12.32 17.02 20.53
CA ARG A 29 11.28 15.98 20.36
C ARG A 29 11.81 14.69 19.75
N LEU A 30 12.78 14.78 18.83
CA LEU A 30 13.35 13.64 18.11
C LEU A 30 14.88 13.76 18.06
N LYS A 31 15.57 12.65 18.30
CA LYS A 31 17.02 12.55 18.13
C LYS A 31 17.40 11.28 17.37
N VAL A 32 18.12 11.43 16.27
CA VAL A 32 18.73 10.28 15.59
C VAL A 32 19.97 9.85 16.37
N VAL A 33 20.01 8.59 16.80
CA VAL A 33 21.09 8.04 17.62
C VAL A 33 21.83 6.88 16.97
N GLY A 34 21.32 6.36 15.84
CA GLY A 34 21.99 5.33 15.05
C GLY A 34 21.56 5.37 13.59
N ILE A 35 22.43 4.90 12.70
CA ILE A 35 22.20 4.87 11.25
C ILE A 35 22.72 3.54 10.70
N ALA A 36 21.95 2.89 9.82
CA ALA A 36 22.39 1.73 9.05
C ALA A 36 22.07 1.91 7.57
N ASP A 37 23.09 1.91 6.70
CA ASP A 37 22.93 1.87 5.24
C ASP A 37 24.22 1.33 4.59
N PRO A 38 24.15 0.40 3.62
CA PRO A 38 25.34 -0.18 3.01
C PRO A 38 26.16 0.83 2.21
N ARG A 39 25.57 1.96 1.77
CA ARG A 39 26.26 2.97 0.96
C ARG A 39 26.99 3.98 1.86
N PRO A 40 28.32 4.10 1.77
CA PRO A 40 29.10 4.99 2.63
C PRO A 40 28.66 6.46 2.58
N PHE A 41 28.39 6.98 1.38
CA PHE A 41 27.98 8.37 1.20
C PHE A 41 26.63 8.68 1.89
N ALA A 42 25.69 7.73 1.87
CA ALA A 42 24.36 7.89 2.42
C ALA A 42 24.41 7.96 3.96
N ARG A 43 25.09 6.98 4.59
CA ARG A 43 25.26 6.98 6.05
C ARG A 43 26.10 8.16 6.55
N LYS A 44 27.19 8.53 5.86
CA LYS A 44 28.02 9.69 6.21
C LYS A 44 27.23 11.00 6.19
N LYS A 45 26.40 11.20 5.15
CA LYS A 45 25.54 12.39 5.03
C LYS A 45 24.60 12.55 6.22
N LEU A 46 23.91 11.47 6.64
CA LEU A 46 23.01 11.51 7.79
C LEU A 46 23.78 11.60 9.12
N GLN A 47 24.95 10.96 9.22
CA GLN A 47 25.81 11.03 10.40
C GLN A 47 26.24 12.46 10.69
N GLU A 48 26.75 13.18 9.68
CA GLU A 48 27.17 14.57 9.79
C GLU A 48 25.99 15.49 10.14
N ARG A 49 24.84 15.29 9.49
CA ARG A 49 23.62 16.07 9.75
C ARG A 49 23.14 15.96 11.19
N HIS A 50 23.10 14.74 11.71
CA HIS A 50 22.51 14.46 13.03
C HIS A 50 23.53 14.29 14.14
N LYS A 51 24.83 14.44 13.83
CA LYS A 51 25.97 14.29 14.76
C LYS A 51 25.93 12.94 15.49
N VAL A 52 25.69 11.86 14.74
CA VAL A 52 25.64 10.49 15.29
C VAL A 52 27.06 10.01 15.59
N PRO A 53 27.35 9.45 16.79
CA PRO A 53 28.66 8.91 17.12
C PRO A 53 29.07 7.78 16.17
N GLU A 54 30.37 7.70 15.83
CA GLU A 54 30.93 6.69 14.90
C GLU A 54 30.52 5.26 15.26
N GLY A 55 30.54 4.89 16.55
CA GLY A 55 30.15 3.55 17.02
C GLY A 55 28.67 3.20 16.87
N ASN A 56 27.84 4.13 16.37
CA ASN A 56 26.42 3.93 16.08
C ASN A 56 26.09 4.10 14.59
N VAL A 57 27.11 4.05 13.73
CA VAL A 57 26.95 4.11 12.27
C VAL A 57 27.39 2.77 11.69
N PHE A 58 26.46 2.11 11.01
CA PHE A 58 26.61 0.74 10.52
C PHE A 58 26.42 0.67 9.01
N ASP A 59 27.12 -0.26 8.36
CA ASP A 59 26.88 -0.62 6.96
C ASP A 59 25.81 -1.70 6.81
N ASP A 60 25.52 -2.45 7.88
CA ASP A 60 24.43 -3.43 7.97
C ASP A 60 23.53 -3.15 9.18
N TRP A 61 22.22 -3.30 9.01
CA TRP A 61 21.24 -3.16 10.10
C TRP A 61 21.31 -4.33 11.09
N HIS A 62 21.85 -5.50 10.69
CA HIS A 62 22.07 -6.62 11.62
C HIS A 62 22.92 -6.22 12.83
N CYS A 63 23.89 -5.32 12.66
CA CYS A 63 24.69 -4.78 13.76
C CYS A 63 23.83 -4.03 14.81
N VAL A 64 22.71 -3.44 14.42
CA VAL A 64 21.74 -2.85 15.34
C VAL A 64 21.01 -3.94 16.13
N ALA A 65 20.67 -5.06 15.48
CA ALA A 65 19.98 -6.18 16.09
C ALA A 65 20.87 -6.98 17.06
N GLU A 66 22.19 -7.00 16.86
CA GLU A 66 23.16 -7.65 17.75
C GLU A 66 23.34 -6.90 19.08
N ARG A 67 23.08 -5.60 19.11
CA ARG A 67 23.25 -4.78 20.32
C ARG A 67 22.07 -4.91 21.28
N GLU A 68 22.34 -4.58 22.55
CA GLU A 68 21.26 -4.24 23.50
C GLU A 68 20.48 -3.02 22.99
N LYS A 69 19.18 -2.97 23.31
CA LYS A 69 18.28 -1.90 22.84
C LYS A 69 18.80 -0.52 23.30
N PHE A 70 19.06 0.39 22.36
CA PHE A 70 19.64 1.72 22.66
C PHE A 70 18.87 2.92 22.08
N ALA A 71 17.68 2.67 21.53
CA ALA A 71 16.76 3.69 21.02
C ALA A 71 15.30 3.27 21.29
N ASP A 72 14.36 4.19 21.12
CA ASP A 72 12.93 3.94 21.39
C ASP A 72 12.23 3.38 20.15
N ALA A 73 12.64 3.86 18.98
CA ALA A 73 12.02 3.54 17.70
C ALA A 73 13.05 3.36 16.57
N VAL A 74 12.61 2.77 15.46
CA VAL A 74 13.37 2.62 14.22
C VAL A 74 12.57 3.13 13.03
N PHE A 75 13.24 3.87 12.15
CA PHE A 75 12.70 4.26 10.85
C PHE A 75 13.25 3.30 9.82
N ILE A 76 12.38 2.48 9.23
CA ILE A 76 12.75 1.49 8.21
C ILE A 76 12.38 2.09 6.85
N CYS A 77 13.40 2.50 6.11
CA CYS A 77 13.33 3.21 4.84
C CYS A 77 14.20 2.52 3.76
N THR A 78 14.31 1.19 3.86
CA THR A 78 14.99 0.34 2.88
C THR A 78 14.13 0.17 1.62
N PRO A 79 14.65 -0.45 0.54
CA PRO A 79 13.81 -0.94 -0.54
C PRO A 79 12.69 -1.85 -0.04
N ASP A 80 11.53 -1.83 -0.69
CA ASP A 80 10.28 -2.48 -0.28
C ASP A 80 10.41 -3.97 0.06
N ARG A 81 11.22 -4.71 -0.71
CA ARG A 81 11.51 -6.13 -0.45
C ARG A 81 12.28 -6.42 0.82
N LEU A 82 13.02 -5.42 1.32
CA LEU A 82 13.88 -5.53 2.49
C LEU A 82 13.18 -5.01 3.75
N HIS A 83 11.88 -4.74 3.71
CA HIS A 83 11.13 -4.22 4.86
C HIS A 83 10.92 -5.27 5.95
N LYS A 84 10.56 -6.50 5.55
CA LYS A 84 10.10 -7.54 6.47
C LYS A 84 11.11 -7.87 7.56
N GLU A 85 12.31 -8.25 7.14
CA GLU A 85 13.31 -8.79 8.05
C GLU A 85 13.71 -7.81 9.17
N PRO A 86 14.14 -6.56 8.87
CA PRO A 86 14.41 -5.58 9.93
C PRO A 86 13.17 -5.25 10.75
N ALA A 87 11.97 -5.18 10.14
CA ALA A 87 10.75 -4.88 10.89
C ALA A 87 10.42 -5.95 11.92
N VAL A 88 10.46 -7.23 11.54
CA VAL A 88 10.15 -8.36 12.43
C VAL A 88 11.20 -8.48 13.54
N VAL A 89 12.49 -8.41 13.21
CA VAL A 89 13.58 -8.57 14.18
C VAL A 89 13.59 -7.41 15.19
N LEU A 90 13.46 -6.17 14.73
CA LEU A 90 13.52 -5.00 15.59
C LEU A 90 12.23 -4.83 16.41
N ALA A 91 11.06 -5.22 15.87
CA ALA A 91 9.82 -5.28 16.65
C ALA A 91 9.96 -6.22 17.86
N ARG A 92 10.53 -7.43 17.66
CA ARG A 92 10.75 -8.41 18.74
C ARG A 92 11.74 -7.92 19.79
N LYS A 93 12.67 -7.03 19.42
CA LYS A 93 13.56 -6.33 20.37
C LYS A 93 12.88 -5.16 21.08
N GLY A 94 11.59 -4.91 20.82
CA GLY A 94 10.79 -3.89 21.48
C GLY A 94 10.94 -2.48 20.91
N TYR A 95 11.45 -2.33 19.68
CA TYR A 95 11.48 -1.02 19.01
C TYR A 95 10.11 -0.69 18.41
N HIS A 96 9.63 0.54 18.59
CA HIS A 96 8.51 1.06 17.78
C HIS A 96 8.98 1.32 16.34
N ILE A 97 8.09 1.19 15.37
CA ILE A 97 8.46 1.16 13.96
C ILE A 97 7.68 2.22 13.17
N LEU A 98 8.43 3.07 12.46
CA LEU A 98 7.94 3.83 11.31
C LEU A 98 8.46 3.12 10.05
N LEU A 99 7.57 2.53 9.27
CA LEU A 99 7.91 1.68 8.12
C LEU A 99 7.48 2.33 6.82
N GLU A 100 8.41 2.53 5.88
CA GLU A 100 8.08 2.98 4.54
C GLU A 100 7.02 2.10 3.86
N LYS A 101 6.26 2.70 2.94
CA LYS A 101 5.27 1.97 2.15
C LYS A 101 5.93 1.39 0.90
N PRO A 102 5.43 0.25 0.38
CA PRO A 102 4.40 -0.63 0.95
C PRO A 102 4.92 -1.37 2.19
N MET A 103 4.02 -1.94 3.02
CA MET A 103 4.43 -2.68 4.23
C MET A 103 5.39 -3.83 3.89
N ALA A 104 5.08 -4.61 2.85
CA ALA A 104 5.96 -5.59 2.23
C ALA A 104 5.46 -5.87 0.79
N VAL A 105 6.16 -6.71 0.05
CA VAL A 105 5.80 -7.08 -1.34
C VAL A 105 4.91 -8.30 -1.46
N THR A 106 4.64 -9.01 -0.36
CA THR A 106 3.68 -10.13 -0.29
C THR A 106 2.68 -9.90 0.84
N LEU A 107 1.51 -10.51 0.73
CA LEU A 107 0.47 -10.40 1.76
C LEU A 107 0.87 -11.16 3.03
N GLU A 108 1.58 -12.28 2.86
CA GLU A 108 2.13 -13.10 3.94
C GLU A 108 3.13 -12.30 4.76
N ASP A 109 4.06 -11.60 4.12
CA ASP A 109 5.04 -10.77 4.82
C ASP A 109 4.38 -9.55 5.49
N CYS A 110 3.39 -8.92 4.85
CA CYS A 110 2.59 -7.88 5.50
C CYS A 110 1.92 -8.40 6.77
N THR A 111 1.36 -9.61 6.70
CA THR A 111 0.69 -10.26 7.84
C THR A 111 1.69 -10.52 8.96
N GLU A 112 2.87 -11.07 8.65
CA GLU A 112 3.91 -11.35 9.64
C GLU A 112 4.44 -10.08 10.32
N ILE A 113 4.66 -9.00 9.57
CA ILE A 113 5.07 -7.71 10.14
C ILE A 113 4.00 -7.19 11.11
N ALA A 114 2.74 -7.14 10.67
CA ALA A 114 1.64 -6.62 11.46
C ALA A 114 1.42 -7.44 12.73
N GLU A 115 1.39 -8.76 12.63
CA GLU A 115 1.20 -9.67 13.76
C GLU A 115 2.37 -9.58 14.75
N THR A 116 3.63 -9.55 14.26
CA THR A 116 4.81 -9.43 15.12
C THR A 116 4.79 -8.12 15.91
N CYS A 117 4.41 -7.00 15.29
CA CYS A 117 4.32 -5.71 15.98
C CYS A 117 3.25 -5.75 17.09
N VAL A 118 2.08 -6.33 16.79
CA VAL A 118 1.00 -6.51 17.77
C VAL A 118 1.43 -7.40 18.93
N GLN A 119 2.03 -8.56 18.63
CA GLN A 119 2.50 -9.51 19.65
C GLN A 119 3.62 -8.94 20.52
N SER A 120 4.49 -8.12 19.95
CA SER A 120 5.59 -7.48 20.68
C SER A 120 5.14 -6.24 21.47
N GLY A 121 3.88 -5.83 21.36
CA GLY A 121 3.35 -4.64 22.03
C GLY A 121 3.97 -3.33 21.54
N VAL A 122 4.49 -3.29 20.31
CA VAL A 122 5.12 -2.10 19.73
C VAL A 122 4.18 -1.39 18.74
N MET A 123 4.25 -0.07 18.71
CA MET A 123 3.59 0.73 17.68
C MET A 123 4.22 0.47 16.30
N LEU A 124 3.37 0.28 15.29
CA LEU A 124 3.74 0.27 13.88
C LEU A 124 2.94 1.36 13.18
N THR A 125 3.64 2.28 12.51
CA THR A 125 3.06 3.23 11.56
C THR A 125 3.64 2.94 10.19
N VAL A 126 2.80 2.50 9.25
CA VAL A 126 3.20 2.42 7.83
C VAL A 126 3.02 3.79 7.19
N CYS A 127 3.98 4.22 6.38
CA CYS A 127 4.04 5.56 5.79
C CYS A 127 3.02 5.78 4.65
N HIS A 128 1.73 5.53 4.91
CA HIS A 128 0.61 6.03 4.12
C HIS A 128 0.46 7.55 4.31
N VAL A 129 1.48 8.29 3.86
CA VAL A 129 1.66 9.74 4.08
C VAL A 129 0.41 10.54 3.73
N LEU A 130 -0.38 10.12 2.73
CA LEU A 130 -1.59 10.84 2.34
C LEU A 130 -2.64 10.93 3.45
N ARG A 131 -2.71 9.98 4.39
CA ARG A 131 -3.59 10.12 5.57
C ARG A 131 -3.22 11.32 6.44
N TYR A 132 -2.00 11.80 6.34
CA TYR A 132 -1.46 12.90 7.13
C TYR A 132 -1.46 14.23 6.35
N ASP A 133 -1.86 14.21 5.08
CA ASP A 133 -2.07 15.43 4.31
C ASP A 133 -3.28 16.23 4.89
N PRO A 134 -3.15 17.54 5.13
CA PRO A 134 -4.22 18.34 5.73
C PRO A 134 -5.52 18.33 4.90
N PHE A 135 -5.46 18.34 3.56
CA PHE A 135 -6.66 18.25 2.73
C PHE A 135 -7.32 16.89 2.90
N ILE A 136 -6.55 15.81 2.81
CA ILE A 136 -7.10 14.45 2.98
C ILE A 136 -7.71 14.24 4.37
N ARG A 137 -7.09 14.78 5.43
CA ARG A 137 -7.67 14.79 6.78
C ARG A 137 -8.96 15.61 6.84
N LYS A 138 -9.00 16.77 6.18
CA LYS A 138 -10.22 17.58 6.09
C LYS A 138 -11.34 16.84 5.35
N ILE A 139 -11.04 16.11 4.27
CA ILE A 139 -12.01 15.26 3.57
C ILE A 139 -12.58 14.22 4.54
N LYS A 140 -11.73 13.52 5.30
CA LYS A 140 -12.20 12.54 6.28
C LYS A 140 -13.10 13.16 7.35
N VAL A 141 -12.71 14.33 7.89
CA VAL A 141 -13.53 15.07 8.87
C VAL A 141 -14.90 15.43 8.31
N LEU A 142 -14.98 15.89 7.05
CA LEU A 142 -16.24 16.25 6.40
C LEU A 142 -17.13 15.02 6.17
N ILE A 143 -16.55 13.89 5.77
CA ILE A 143 -17.26 12.61 5.64
C ILE A 143 -17.81 12.17 7.01
N ASP A 144 -16.96 12.15 8.04
CA ASP A 144 -17.32 11.68 9.38
C ASP A 144 -18.33 12.59 10.09
N SER A 145 -18.31 13.90 9.81
CA SER A 145 -19.30 14.83 10.34
C SER A 145 -20.67 14.70 9.65
N GLY A 146 -20.79 13.86 8.62
CA GLY A 146 -22.01 13.67 7.84
C GLY A 146 -22.32 14.82 6.88
N ALA A 147 -21.31 15.62 6.48
CA ALA A 147 -21.51 16.79 5.59
C ALA A 147 -22.12 16.42 4.23
N ILE A 148 -21.96 15.17 3.80
CA ILE A 148 -22.57 14.61 2.59
C ILE A 148 -23.56 13.47 2.88
N GLY A 149 -23.91 13.23 4.16
CA GLY A 149 -24.68 12.06 4.58
C GLY A 149 -23.92 10.75 4.41
N ASP A 150 -24.65 9.65 4.20
CA ASP A 150 -24.07 8.33 3.93
C ASP A 150 -23.31 8.32 2.61
N VAL A 151 -22.05 7.88 2.62
CA VAL A 151 -21.24 7.74 1.39
C VAL A 151 -21.80 6.61 0.53
N ILE A 152 -22.12 6.92 -0.74
CA ILE A 152 -22.70 6.02 -1.74
C ILE A 152 -21.65 5.61 -2.80
N HIS A 153 -20.87 6.56 -3.30
CA HIS A 153 -19.85 6.30 -4.32
C HIS A 153 -18.57 7.10 -4.07
N ILE A 154 -17.41 6.50 -4.36
CA ILE A 154 -16.10 7.15 -4.34
C ILE A 154 -15.45 7.01 -5.71
N GLN A 155 -15.01 8.12 -6.30
CA GLN A 155 -14.16 8.12 -7.48
C GLN A 155 -12.82 8.74 -7.10
N HIS A 156 -11.72 8.03 -7.37
CA HIS A 156 -10.37 8.49 -7.04
C HIS A 156 -9.40 8.26 -8.21
N PHE A 157 -8.53 9.23 -8.45
CA PHE A 157 -7.62 9.23 -9.58
C PHE A 157 -6.21 9.64 -9.17
N GLU A 158 -5.24 8.81 -9.53
CA GLU A 158 -3.81 9.11 -9.43
C GLU A 158 -3.24 9.37 -10.83
N PRO A 159 -2.99 10.64 -11.19
CA PRO A 159 -2.15 10.98 -12.33
C PRO A 159 -0.69 10.78 -11.93
N VAL A 160 -0.04 9.69 -12.35
CA VAL A 160 1.36 9.45 -11.96
C VAL A 160 2.29 10.48 -12.61
N GLY A 161 1.97 10.91 -13.84
CA GLY A 161 2.77 11.82 -14.63
C GLY A 161 3.75 11.10 -15.56
N PHE A 162 3.80 11.51 -16.82
CA PHE A 162 4.52 10.76 -17.87
C PHE A 162 6.02 10.55 -17.56
N TYR A 163 6.71 11.61 -17.11
CA TYR A 163 8.14 11.53 -16.81
C TYR A 163 8.41 10.85 -15.46
N HIS A 164 7.49 11.00 -14.51
CA HIS A 164 7.60 10.34 -13.21
C HIS A 164 7.43 8.83 -13.39
N PHE A 165 6.48 8.40 -14.21
CA PHE A 165 6.34 6.99 -14.52
C PHE A 165 7.59 6.45 -15.25
N ALA A 166 8.09 7.17 -16.25
CA ALA A 166 9.33 6.82 -16.94
C ALA A 166 10.56 6.76 -16.02
N HIS A 167 10.60 7.61 -14.99
CA HIS A 167 11.65 7.59 -13.96
C HIS A 167 11.51 6.36 -13.05
N SER A 168 10.38 6.19 -12.37
CA SER A 168 10.23 5.23 -11.26
C SER A 168 9.93 3.81 -11.71
N PHE A 169 9.10 3.65 -12.75
CA PHE A 169 8.48 2.37 -13.15
C PHE A 169 8.94 1.87 -14.53
N VAL A 170 9.83 2.59 -15.20
CA VAL A 170 10.44 2.14 -16.46
C VAL A 170 11.96 2.01 -16.32
N ARG A 171 12.61 3.05 -15.79
CA ARG A 171 14.08 3.03 -15.56
C ARG A 171 14.45 2.70 -14.11
N GLY A 172 13.58 3.03 -13.17
CA GLY A 172 13.88 3.06 -11.75
C GLY A 172 13.67 1.73 -11.03
N ASN A 173 13.66 1.84 -9.70
CA ASN A 173 13.68 0.70 -8.79
C ASN A 173 12.42 -0.18 -8.88
N TRP A 174 11.29 0.36 -9.33
CA TRP A 174 10.00 -0.34 -9.39
C TRP A 174 9.61 -0.76 -10.80
N ARG A 175 10.58 -0.89 -11.70
CA ARG A 175 10.32 -1.22 -13.11
C ARG A 175 9.96 -2.70 -13.32
N ASN A 176 10.52 -3.57 -12.48
CA ASN A 176 10.50 -5.01 -12.66
C ASN A 176 9.93 -5.69 -11.40
N GLU A 177 8.84 -6.44 -11.53
CA GLU A 177 8.15 -7.10 -10.42
C GLU A 177 9.02 -8.17 -9.75
N ALA A 178 9.87 -8.86 -10.53
CA ALA A 178 10.80 -9.85 -10.03
C ALA A 178 11.98 -9.23 -9.27
N GLU A 179 12.22 -7.92 -9.37
CA GLU A 179 13.20 -7.15 -8.57
C GLU A 179 12.54 -6.30 -7.46
N SER A 180 11.23 -6.05 -7.53
CA SER A 180 10.51 -5.13 -6.63
C SER A 180 9.07 -5.59 -6.34
N SER A 181 8.06 -4.83 -6.79
CA SER A 181 6.63 -5.07 -6.65
C SER A 181 5.85 -4.53 -7.86
N PHE A 182 4.58 -4.96 -8.00
CA PHE A 182 3.68 -4.47 -9.05
C PHE A 182 3.28 -3.01 -8.82
N ALA A 183 3.00 -2.28 -9.91
CA ALA A 183 2.81 -0.82 -9.87
C ALA A 183 1.71 -0.35 -8.90
N LEU A 184 0.58 -1.07 -8.80
CA LEU A 184 -0.49 -0.70 -7.87
C LEU A 184 -0.01 -0.71 -6.41
N LEU A 185 0.84 -1.67 -6.02
CA LEU A 185 1.41 -1.74 -4.67
C LEU A 185 2.48 -0.68 -4.46
N ALA A 186 3.44 -0.59 -5.38
CA ALA A 186 4.55 0.35 -5.26
C ALA A 186 4.08 1.82 -5.28
N LYS A 187 3.13 2.17 -6.14
CA LYS A 187 2.68 3.54 -6.35
C LYS A 187 1.45 3.89 -5.53
N SER A 188 0.41 3.05 -5.62
CA SER A 188 -0.96 3.41 -5.28
C SER A 188 -1.57 2.59 -4.15
N CYS A 189 -0.74 1.91 -3.34
CA CYS A 189 -1.22 1.26 -2.13
C CYS A 189 -1.85 2.26 -1.15
N HIS A 190 -1.32 3.49 -1.09
CA HIS A 190 -1.91 4.55 -0.29
C HIS A 190 -3.22 5.11 -0.89
N ASP A 191 -3.47 4.97 -2.19
CA ASP A 191 -4.68 5.48 -2.85
C ASP A 191 -5.85 4.52 -2.57
N VAL A 192 -5.59 3.21 -2.68
CA VAL A 192 -6.53 2.15 -2.25
C VAL A 192 -6.78 2.24 -0.74
N ASP A 193 -5.75 2.56 0.04
CA ASP A 193 -5.86 2.83 1.47
C ASP A 193 -6.77 4.02 1.80
N LEU A 194 -6.68 5.13 1.06
CA LEU A 194 -7.59 6.26 1.23
C LEU A 194 -9.04 5.88 0.94
N ILE A 195 -9.30 5.12 -0.13
CA ILE A 195 -10.64 4.65 -0.45
C ILE A 195 -11.18 3.78 0.69
N HIS A 196 -10.40 2.84 1.19
CA HIS A 196 -10.78 2.03 2.35
C HIS A 196 -11.02 2.89 3.60
N HIS A 197 -10.21 3.94 3.81
CA HIS A 197 -10.35 4.87 4.91
C HIS A 197 -11.66 5.68 4.84
N TRP A 198 -12.00 6.24 3.66
CA TRP A 198 -13.24 6.98 3.43
C TRP A 198 -14.48 6.10 3.36
N ALA A 199 -14.32 4.83 2.99
CA ALA A 199 -15.39 3.83 3.09
C ALA A 199 -15.82 3.59 4.54
N GLY A 200 -15.09 4.03 5.57
CA GLY A 200 -15.59 4.12 6.94
C GLY A 200 -15.99 2.76 7.53
N GLY A 201 -15.01 1.95 7.91
CA GLY A 201 -15.18 0.65 8.59
C GLY A 201 -15.84 -0.46 7.77
N ARG A 202 -16.57 -0.13 6.70
CA ARG A 202 -17.21 -1.07 5.78
C ARG A 202 -16.16 -1.92 5.09
N ARG A 203 -16.41 -3.21 5.01
CA ARG A 203 -15.49 -4.17 4.38
C ARG A 203 -15.75 -4.20 2.88
N CYS A 204 -14.69 -4.32 2.09
CA CYS A 204 -14.83 -4.56 0.64
C CYS A 204 -15.26 -6.02 0.40
N ILE A 205 -16.34 -6.21 -0.35
CA ILE A 205 -16.95 -7.51 -0.63
C ILE A 205 -16.66 -8.03 -2.03
N LYS A 206 -16.45 -7.14 -3.01
CA LYS A 206 -16.08 -7.50 -4.39
C LYS A 206 -15.04 -6.54 -4.94
N VAL A 207 -14.13 -7.07 -5.75
CA VAL A 207 -13.15 -6.26 -6.48
C VAL A 207 -13.00 -6.76 -7.91
N SER A 208 -12.88 -5.83 -8.85
CA SER A 208 -12.50 -6.10 -10.24
C SER A 208 -11.40 -5.15 -10.66
N SER A 209 -10.41 -5.62 -11.41
CA SER A 209 -9.24 -4.82 -11.77
C SER A 209 -8.79 -5.13 -13.19
N PHE A 210 -8.39 -4.09 -13.92
CA PHE A 210 -7.91 -4.21 -15.30
C PHE A 210 -6.73 -3.27 -15.49
N GLY A 211 -5.69 -3.73 -16.16
CA GLY A 211 -4.49 -2.93 -16.39
C GLY A 211 -3.48 -3.66 -17.25
N SER A 212 -2.61 -2.88 -17.88
CA SER A 212 -1.59 -3.40 -18.78
C SER A 212 -0.37 -2.48 -18.82
N LEU A 213 0.79 -3.04 -19.12
CA LEU A 213 1.88 -2.29 -19.73
C LEU A 213 1.52 -2.07 -21.20
N SER A 214 1.15 -0.86 -21.62
CA SER A 214 0.63 -0.64 -22.98
C SER A 214 1.65 0.03 -23.92
N HIS A 215 2.49 0.93 -23.40
CA HIS A 215 3.34 1.79 -24.25
C HIS A 215 4.85 1.54 -24.11
N PHE A 216 5.39 1.40 -22.90
CA PHE A 216 6.84 1.25 -22.69
C PHE A 216 7.31 -0.17 -23.00
N ARG A 217 7.29 -0.51 -24.29
CA ARG A 217 7.65 -1.81 -24.85
C ARG A 217 8.53 -1.65 -26.09
N LYS A 218 9.30 -2.67 -26.42
CA LYS A 218 10.26 -2.64 -27.54
C LYS A 218 9.59 -2.40 -28.89
N GLU A 219 8.37 -2.89 -29.07
CA GLU A 219 7.61 -2.74 -30.32
C GLU A 219 7.21 -1.28 -30.59
N ASN A 220 7.13 -0.46 -29.54
CA ASN A 220 6.79 0.96 -29.63
C ASN A 220 8.04 1.86 -29.78
N LYS A 221 9.23 1.27 -29.90
CA LYS A 221 10.48 2.02 -30.06
C LYS A 221 10.47 2.78 -31.40
N PRO A 222 10.67 4.12 -31.40
CA PRO A 222 10.75 4.88 -32.63
C PRO A 222 11.87 4.37 -33.55
N PRO A 223 11.64 4.28 -34.88
CA PRO A 223 12.69 3.95 -35.84
C PRO A 223 13.88 4.90 -35.70
N GLY A 224 15.10 4.36 -35.72
CA GLY A 224 16.34 5.13 -35.55
C GLY A 224 16.67 5.51 -34.11
N ALA A 225 15.83 5.20 -33.12
CA ALA A 225 16.18 5.42 -31.72
C ALA A 225 17.33 4.50 -31.26
N ALA A 226 18.31 5.08 -30.56
CA ALA A 226 19.38 4.32 -29.94
C ALA A 226 18.88 3.59 -28.67
N ASN A 227 19.73 2.70 -28.13
CA ASN A 227 19.43 1.97 -26.88
C ASN A 227 19.59 2.84 -25.63
N ARG A 228 20.31 3.95 -25.73
CA ARG A 228 20.54 4.92 -24.66
C ARG A 228 20.26 6.32 -25.15
N CYS A 229 19.72 7.17 -24.28
CA CYS A 229 19.30 8.52 -24.64
C CYS A 229 20.47 9.47 -24.97
N LEU A 230 21.68 9.21 -24.45
CA LEU A 230 22.85 10.05 -24.75
C LEU A 230 23.32 9.90 -26.20
N ASP A 231 23.09 8.74 -26.80
CA ASP A 231 23.54 8.39 -28.15
C ASP A 231 22.39 8.47 -29.19
N CYS A 232 21.22 8.93 -28.76
CA CYS A 232 19.99 8.82 -29.54
C CYS A 232 19.76 10.06 -30.41
N SER A 233 19.80 9.88 -31.74
CA SER A 233 19.59 10.95 -32.71
C SER A 233 18.17 11.52 -32.71
N VAL A 234 17.16 10.73 -32.34
CA VAL A 234 15.75 11.14 -32.30
C VAL A 234 15.31 11.68 -30.92
N GLU A 235 16.24 11.86 -29.98
CA GLU A 235 15.90 12.25 -28.61
C GLU A 235 15.25 13.64 -28.50
N THR A 236 15.57 14.54 -29.43
CA THR A 236 15.04 15.91 -29.51
C THR A 236 13.52 15.92 -29.65
N ASP A 237 12.93 14.91 -30.29
CA ASP A 237 11.47 14.77 -30.47
C ASP A 237 10.83 13.78 -29.48
N CYS A 238 11.65 13.17 -28.60
CA CYS A 238 11.17 12.20 -27.63
C CYS A 238 10.69 12.88 -26.34
N ALA A 239 9.45 12.60 -25.92
CA ALA A 239 8.88 13.05 -24.65
C ALA A 239 9.60 12.42 -23.43
N TYR A 240 10.21 11.25 -23.61
CA TYR A 240 10.82 10.47 -22.53
C TYR A 240 12.36 10.56 -22.50
N SER A 241 12.96 11.55 -23.19
CA SER A 241 14.42 11.74 -23.23
C SER A 241 14.99 11.88 -21.81
N ALA A 242 15.96 11.03 -21.48
CA ALA A 242 16.67 11.13 -20.20
C ALA A 242 17.44 12.47 -20.08
N LYS A 243 17.91 13.04 -21.20
CA LYS A 243 18.58 14.34 -21.22
C LYS A 243 17.63 15.45 -20.73
N LYS A 244 16.40 15.47 -21.25
CA LYS A 244 15.36 16.43 -20.84
C LYS A 244 14.91 16.23 -19.38
N ILE A 245 14.76 14.98 -18.95
CA ILE A 245 14.28 14.67 -17.60
C ILE A 245 15.35 14.99 -16.54
N TYR A 246 16.64 14.82 -16.84
CA TYR A 246 17.71 14.94 -15.85
C TYR A 246 18.72 16.05 -16.15
N LEU A 247 19.46 15.97 -17.27
CA LEU A 247 20.56 16.91 -17.57
C LEU A 247 20.08 18.35 -17.77
N ASP A 248 18.99 18.55 -18.48
CA ASP A 248 18.45 19.89 -18.73
C ASP A 248 17.92 20.53 -17.45
N ARG A 249 17.43 19.72 -16.50
CA ARG A 249 17.06 20.19 -15.16
C ARG A 249 18.28 20.68 -14.39
N VAL A 250 19.36 19.91 -14.39
CA VAL A 250 20.62 20.30 -13.72
C VAL A 250 21.22 21.57 -14.33
N ARG A 251 21.21 21.70 -15.66
CA ARG A 251 21.66 22.91 -16.37
C ARG A 251 20.86 24.15 -15.97
N LYS A 252 19.59 23.98 -15.59
CA LYS A 252 18.70 25.02 -15.06
C LYS A 252 18.81 25.19 -13.54
N GLY A 253 19.79 24.57 -12.88
CA GLY A 253 20.01 24.65 -11.44
C GLY A 253 19.13 23.71 -10.59
N TRP A 254 18.33 22.83 -11.21
CA TRP A 254 17.49 21.88 -10.48
C TRP A 254 18.25 20.59 -10.15
N VAL A 255 18.62 20.45 -8.89
CA VAL A 255 19.41 19.30 -8.36
C VAL A 255 18.59 18.39 -7.43
N ARG A 256 17.28 18.57 -7.38
CA ARG A 256 16.37 17.84 -6.48
C ARG A 256 15.76 16.64 -7.21
N TRP A 257 14.87 15.90 -6.56
CA TRP A 257 14.15 14.80 -7.21
C TRP A 257 13.56 15.27 -8.57
N PRO A 258 13.68 14.47 -9.65
CA PRO A 258 14.21 13.11 -9.70
C PRO A 258 15.74 13.03 -9.89
N VAL A 259 16.45 14.16 -10.04
CA VAL A 259 17.90 14.19 -10.27
C VAL A 259 18.67 13.69 -9.05
N SER A 260 18.25 14.08 -7.84
CA SER A 260 18.96 13.78 -6.60
C SER A 260 19.09 12.29 -6.25
N VAL A 261 18.40 11.40 -6.98
CA VAL A 261 18.32 9.97 -6.68
C VAL A 261 18.93 9.08 -7.76
N ILE A 262 19.46 9.65 -8.86
CA ILE A 262 20.08 8.85 -9.94
C ILE A 262 21.60 8.76 -9.82
N CYS A 263 22.23 9.66 -9.06
CA CYS A 263 23.67 9.67 -8.85
C CYS A 263 24.07 8.71 -7.72
N GLY A 264 25.15 7.96 -7.92
CA GLY A 264 25.77 7.14 -6.88
C GLY A 264 26.62 7.92 -5.87
N SER A 265 26.77 9.24 -6.08
CA SER A 265 27.47 10.18 -5.21
C SER A 265 26.46 11.08 -4.48
N SER A 266 26.92 11.83 -3.47
CA SER A 266 26.11 12.86 -2.79
C SER A 266 25.87 14.11 -3.63
N VAL A 267 26.48 14.21 -4.81
CA VAL A 267 26.46 15.40 -5.67
C VAL A 267 25.65 15.13 -6.94
N SER A 268 24.83 16.10 -7.33
CA SER A 268 23.94 16.02 -8.50
C SER A 268 24.30 17.10 -9.53
N ASP A 269 25.57 17.17 -9.91
CA ASP A 269 26.09 18.07 -10.93
C ASP A 269 26.01 17.45 -12.34
N ILE A 270 26.40 18.23 -13.35
CA ILE A 270 26.31 17.82 -14.76
C ILE A 270 27.17 16.57 -15.02
N GLU A 271 28.34 16.47 -14.41
CA GLU A 271 29.25 15.34 -14.60
C GLU A 271 28.68 14.06 -14.00
N SER A 272 28.28 14.10 -12.73
CA SER A 272 27.69 12.97 -11.99
C SER A 272 26.41 12.48 -12.66
N VAL A 273 25.56 13.40 -13.12
CA VAL A 273 24.33 13.05 -13.85
C VAL A 273 24.66 12.46 -15.22
N THR A 274 25.62 13.04 -15.94
CA THR A 274 26.04 12.49 -17.24
C THR A 274 26.54 11.06 -17.07
N GLU A 275 27.35 10.81 -16.04
CA GLU A 275 27.86 9.48 -15.73
C GLU A 275 26.72 8.51 -15.35
N ALA A 276 25.79 8.92 -14.49
CA ALA A 276 24.59 8.13 -14.18
C ALA A 276 23.75 7.78 -15.42
N LEU A 277 23.70 8.67 -16.41
CA LEU A 277 23.04 8.39 -17.70
C LEU A 277 23.89 7.57 -18.67
N LYS A 278 25.21 7.49 -18.51
CA LYS A 278 26.07 6.61 -19.31
C LYS A 278 26.02 5.17 -18.84
N THR A 279 26.11 4.95 -17.53
CA THR A 279 26.31 3.61 -16.96
C THR A 279 25.08 3.06 -16.25
N GLY A 280 24.27 3.93 -15.63
CA GLY A 280 23.08 3.53 -14.88
C GLY A 280 21.84 3.22 -15.73
N PRO A 281 20.75 2.74 -15.10
CA PRO A 281 19.51 2.41 -15.81
C PRO A 281 18.78 3.67 -16.29
N TYR A 282 19.00 4.82 -15.65
CA TYR A 282 18.30 6.07 -15.94
C TYR A 282 18.62 6.69 -17.31
N GLY A 283 19.70 6.26 -17.96
CA GLY A 283 20.03 6.68 -19.32
C GLY A 283 19.51 5.76 -20.44
N ARG A 284 18.93 4.61 -20.09
CA ARG A 284 18.36 3.67 -21.08
C ARG A 284 17.17 4.31 -21.82
N CYS A 285 17.01 3.93 -23.08
CA CYS A 285 15.78 4.19 -23.82
C CYS A 285 14.62 3.49 -23.10
N VAL A 286 13.50 4.20 -22.89
CA VAL A 286 12.32 3.66 -22.18
C VAL A 286 11.71 2.43 -22.86
N TYR A 287 11.97 2.24 -24.16
CA TYR A 287 11.50 1.08 -24.93
C TYR A 287 12.50 -0.08 -24.96
N GLU A 288 13.72 0.13 -24.45
CA GLU A 288 14.75 -0.92 -24.28
C GLU A 288 14.92 -1.30 -22.82
N CYS A 289 14.04 -0.79 -21.94
CA CYS A 289 13.96 -1.18 -20.54
C CYS A 289 13.32 -2.57 -20.39
N ASP A 290 13.66 -3.23 -19.30
CA ASP A 290 13.18 -4.55 -18.85
C ASP A 290 11.96 -4.42 -17.91
N ASN A 291 11.19 -3.34 -18.07
CA ASN A 291 10.03 -3.07 -17.24
C ASN A 291 8.85 -3.99 -17.61
N ASP A 292 8.13 -4.47 -16.61
CA ASP A 292 6.98 -5.38 -16.76
C ASP A 292 5.70 -4.87 -16.06
N VAL A 293 5.81 -3.82 -15.25
CA VAL A 293 4.69 -3.27 -14.47
C VAL A 293 3.66 -2.50 -15.30
N CYS A 294 2.40 -2.49 -14.83
CA CYS A 294 1.29 -1.81 -15.49
C CYS A 294 1.46 -0.27 -15.56
N SER A 295 1.29 0.30 -16.75
CA SER A 295 1.29 1.76 -16.98
C SER A 295 -0.06 2.42 -16.73
N ASN A 296 -1.12 1.63 -16.72
CA ASN A 296 -2.47 2.07 -16.40
C ASN A 296 -3.20 0.92 -15.71
N GLN A 297 -3.95 1.23 -14.65
CA GLN A 297 -4.74 0.25 -13.92
C GLN A 297 -5.99 0.90 -13.35
N VAL A 298 -7.14 0.24 -13.55
CA VAL A 298 -8.42 0.61 -12.95
C VAL A 298 -8.82 -0.46 -11.95
N VAL A 299 -9.39 -0.04 -10.83
CA VAL A 299 -9.88 -0.94 -9.78
C VAL A 299 -11.27 -0.49 -9.38
N ASN A 300 -12.24 -1.38 -9.49
CA ASN A 300 -13.61 -1.17 -9.00
C ASN A 300 -13.84 -2.04 -7.77
N MET A 301 -14.51 -1.47 -6.77
CA MET A 301 -14.75 -2.08 -5.48
C MET A 301 -16.23 -1.92 -5.10
N GLU A 302 -16.78 -2.95 -4.48
CA GLU A 302 -18.08 -2.92 -3.82
C GLU A 302 -17.86 -3.23 -2.34
N PHE A 303 -18.40 -2.40 -1.46
CA PHE A 303 -18.30 -2.51 -0.01
C PHE A 303 -19.66 -2.90 0.59
N GLU A 304 -19.64 -3.35 1.84
CA GLU A 304 -20.85 -3.60 2.62
C GLU A 304 -21.81 -2.40 2.59
N GLY A 305 -23.11 -2.70 2.52
CA GLY A 305 -24.14 -1.67 2.40
C GLY A 305 -24.25 -1.03 1.01
N GLY A 306 -23.58 -1.59 -0.01
CA GLY A 306 -23.72 -1.17 -1.40
C GLY A 306 -22.90 0.06 -1.79
N LEU A 307 -22.00 0.56 -0.93
CA LEU A 307 -21.04 1.59 -1.32
C LEU A 307 -20.16 1.04 -2.45
N THR A 308 -19.97 1.83 -3.49
CA THR A 308 -19.06 1.49 -4.59
C THR A 308 -17.89 2.44 -4.64
N ALA A 309 -16.75 1.98 -5.15
CA ALA A 309 -15.61 2.84 -5.42
C ALA A 309 -14.95 2.49 -6.75
N SER A 310 -14.44 3.50 -7.44
CA SER A 310 -13.61 3.37 -8.63
C SER A 310 -12.28 4.10 -8.44
N PHE A 311 -11.20 3.43 -8.78
CA PHE A 311 -9.85 3.96 -8.75
C PHE A 311 -9.20 3.86 -10.12
N SER A 312 -8.41 4.85 -10.50
CA SER A 312 -7.62 4.84 -11.73
C SER A 312 -6.22 5.39 -11.49
N MET A 313 -5.20 4.57 -11.77
CA MET A 313 -3.79 4.95 -11.80
C MET A 313 -3.34 5.06 -13.26
N VAL A 314 -2.80 6.20 -13.68
CA VAL A 314 -2.44 6.44 -15.09
C VAL A 314 -1.07 7.10 -15.21
N ALA A 315 -0.19 6.50 -16.01
CA ALA A 315 1.13 7.04 -16.34
C ALA A 315 1.07 8.29 -17.23
N PHE A 316 0.18 8.31 -18.22
CA PHE A 316 0.17 9.29 -19.31
C PHE A 316 -0.64 10.54 -18.96
N THR A 317 -0.12 11.34 -18.03
CA THR A 317 -0.75 12.57 -17.56
C THR A 317 0.25 13.73 -17.57
N GLU A 318 -0.27 14.95 -17.80
CA GLU A 318 0.47 16.20 -17.59
C GLU A 318 0.73 16.43 -16.11
N GLU A 319 -0.34 16.37 -15.31
CA GLU A 319 -0.28 16.45 -13.86
C GLU A 319 0.57 15.30 -13.28
N VAL A 320 1.31 15.61 -12.23
CA VAL A 320 2.20 14.66 -11.54
C VAL A 320 1.75 14.57 -10.08
N CYS A 321 1.16 13.43 -9.73
CA CYS A 321 0.68 13.09 -8.39
C CYS A 321 -0.35 14.07 -7.80
N GLN A 322 -0.99 14.90 -8.62
CA GLN A 322 -2.09 15.76 -8.23
C GLN A 322 -3.40 14.96 -8.21
N ARG A 323 -3.67 14.33 -7.07
CA ARG A 323 -4.84 13.43 -6.92
C ARG A 323 -6.14 14.18 -7.08
N ARG A 324 -7.11 13.50 -7.71
CA ARG A 324 -8.49 13.97 -7.82
C ARG A 324 -9.42 12.97 -7.15
N THR A 325 -10.37 13.48 -6.38
CA THR A 325 -11.33 12.66 -5.64
C THR A 325 -12.71 13.29 -5.71
N SER A 326 -13.72 12.47 -5.99
CA SER A 326 -15.13 12.81 -5.78
C SER A 326 -15.76 11.78 -4.85
N VAL A 327 -16.48 12.24 -3.85
CA VAL A 327 -17.22 11.40 -2.90
C VAL A 327 -18.68 11.84 -2.94
N TYR A 328 -19.55 10.92 -3.35
CA TYR A 328 -20.97 11.14 -3.51
C TYR A 328 -21.69 10.53 -2.32
N GLY A 329 -22.43 11.35 -1.59
CA GLY A 329 -23.23 10.92 -0.47
C GLY A 329 -24.73 11.13 -0.69
N SER A 330 -25.54 10.66 0.26
CA SER A 330 -27.00 10.77 0.19
C SER A 330 -27.53 12.20 0.37
N LYS A 331 -26.73 13.12 0.91
CA LYS A 331 -27.12 14.51 1.19
C LYS A 331 -26.23 15.55 0.51
N GLY A 332 -25.17 15.14 -0.15
CA GLY A 332 -24.25 16.06 -0.82
C GLY A 332 -23.17 15.37 -1.63
N GLU A 333 -22.36 16.19 -2.29
CA GLU A 333 -21.21 15.78 -3.08
C GLU A 333 -19.96 16.53 -2.60
N LEU A 334 -18.86 15.81 -2.42
CA LEU A 334 -17.55 16.37 -2.10
C LEU A 334 -16.60 16.15 -3.28
N THR A 335 -15.89 17.19 -3.71
CA THR A 335 -14.83 17.10 -4.72
C THR A 335 -13.51 17.67 -4.20
N TYR A 336 -12.41 17.10 -4.67
CA TYR A 336 -11.04 17.53 -4.38
C TYR A 336 -10.19 17.41 -5.65
N ASN A 337 -9.46 18.48 -5.98
CA ASN A 337 -8.65 18.58 -7.22
C ASN A 337 -7.14 18.67 -6.96
N GLY A 338 -6.68 18.31 -5.76
CA GLY A 338 -5.29 18.48 -5.35
C GLY A 338 -5.00 19.80 -4.61
N GLN A 339 -5.88 20.80 -4.70
CA GLN A 339 -5.65 22.14 -4.16
C GLN A 339 -6.83 22.69 -3.35
N GLU A 340 -8.05 22.27 -3.65
CA GLU A 340 -9.26 22.78 -3.01
C GLU A 340 -10.27 21.65 -2.79
N ILE A 341 -10.98 21.71 -1.66
CA ILE A 341 -12.13 20.84 -1.37
C ILE A 341 -13.40 21.67 -1.54
N GLN A 342 -14.38 21.14 -2.25
CA GLN A 342 -15.71 21.72 -2.39
C GLN A 342 -16.76 20.72 -1.93
N VAL A 343 -17.73 21.18 -1.14
CA VAL A 343 -18.89 20.38 -0.73
C VAL A 343 -20.15 21.05 -1.23
N PHE A 344 -20.94 20.35 -2.03
CA PHE A 344 -22.26 20.77 -2.48
C PHE A 344 -23.32 20.07 -1.64
N ASP A 345 -24.15 20.83 -0.95
CA ASP A 345 -25.26 20.33 -0.13
C ASP A 345 -26.55 20.28 -0.97
N PHE A 346 -27.21 19.12 -1.02
CA PHE A 346 -28.38 18.92 -1.87
C PHE A 346 -29.64 19.65 -1.39
N LEU A 347 -29.75 19.90 -0.08
CA LEU A 347 -30.93 20.55 0.49
C LEU A 347 -30.90 22.06 0.19
N THR A 348 -29.76 22.69 0.44
CA THR A 348 -29.56 24.13 0.27
C THR A 348 -29.16 24.51 -1.16
N GLN A 349 -28.64 23.55 -1.94
CA GLN A 349 -28.07 23.76 -3.26
C GLN A 349 -26.90 24.76 -3.26
N VAL A 350 -26.13 24.79 -2.17
CA VAL A 350 -24.97 25.68 -2.02
C VAL A 350 -23.68 24.87 -2.00
N SER A 351 -22.69 25.36 -2.73
CA SER A 351 -21.32 24.87 -2.61
C SER A 351 -20.52 25.67 -1.59
N THR A 352 -19.89 24.97 -0.65
CA THR A 352 -18.94 25.53 0.30
C THR A 352 -17.53 25.08 -0.05
N LYS A 353 -16.61 26.03 -0.13
CA LYS A 353 -15.18 25.78 -0.29
C LYS A 353 -14.54 25.59 1.07
N HIS A 354 -13.68 24.59 1.19
CA HIS A 354 -12.90 24.33 2.39
C HIS A 354 -11.41 24.45 2.08
N THR A 355 -10.75 25.32 2.82
CA THR A 355 -9.29 25.48 2.81
C THR A 355 -8.68 24.80 4.02
N VAL A 356 -7.38 24.51 3.93
CA VAL A 356 -6.58 23.96 5.01
C VAL A 356 -5.27 24.74 5.10
N ASP A 357 -4.68 24.80 6.28
CA ASP A 357 -3.35 25.34 6.45
C ASP A 357 -2.31 24.30 6.00
N MET A 358 -1.43 24.71 5.09
CA MET A 358 -0.34 23.90 4.55
C MET A 358 1.02 24.37 5.07
N THR A 359 1.05 25.19 6.12
CA THR A 359 2.29 25.75 6.67
C THR A 359 3.02 24.70 7.51
N VAL A 360 4.27 24.40 7.15
CA VAL A 360 5.17 23.54 7.94
C VAL A 360 6.58 24.14 8.02
N PRO A 361 7.33 23.87 9.10
CA PRO A 361 8.67 24.41 9.28
C PRO A 361 9.72 23.74 8.38
N GLY A 362 10.82 24.46 8.14
CA GLY A 362 12.09 23.89 7.68
C GLY A 362 12.05 23.22 6.30
N SER A 363 12.79 22.12 6.15
CA SER A 363 12.96 21.40 4.87
C SER A 363 11.70 20.72 4.36
N PHE A 364 10.73 20.42 5.24
CA PHE A 364 9.42 19.86 4.87
C PHE A 364 8.58 20.81 4.02
N SER A 365 8.78 22.13 4.15
CA SER A 365 8.13 23.12 3.27
C SER A 365 8.63 23.04 1.82
N LYS A 366 9.76 22.36 1.58
CA LYS A 366 10.44 22.36 0.30
C LYS A 366 10.36 21.02 -0.42
N GLY A 367 10.23 19.84 0.20
CA GLY A 367 10.43 18.52 -0.46
C GLY A 367 9.24 17.56 -0.52
N GLY A 368 9.30 16.57 -1.41
CA GLY A 368 8.48 15.33 -1.37
C GLY A 368 6.95 15.53 -1.28
N HIS A 369 6.30 14.73 -0.43
CA HIS A 369 4.90 14.94 -0.02
C HIS A 369 4.77 16.06 1.04
N GLY A 370 5.86 16.79 1.29
CA GLY A 370 5.94 18.02 2.07
C GLY A 370 5.29 17.91 3.44
N VAL A 371 4.18 18.64 3.57
CA VAL A 371 3.37 18.77 4.78
C VAL A 371 2.90 17.43 5.34
N ALA A 372 2.57 16.48 4.46
CA ALA A 372 2.13 15.15 4.85
C ALA A 372 3.26 14.35 5.51
N ASP A 373 4.49 14.45 4.99
CA ASP A 373 5.68 13.79 5.57
C ASP A 373 5.98 14.35 6.97
N TYR A 374 5.87 15.67 7.16
CA TYR A 374 6.05 16.31 8.47
C TYR A 374 5.06 15.76 9.49
N HIS A 375 3.77 15.80 9.16
CA HIS A 375 2.73 15.37 10.08
C HIS A 375 2.73 13.88 10.38
N LEU A 376 3.16 13.04 9.43
CA LEU A 376 3.37 11.62 9.67
C LEU A 376 4.40 11.42 10.80
N VAL A 377 5.57 12.04 10.67
CA VAL A 377 6.65 11.91 11.67
C VAL A 377 6.23 12.56 12.98
N ASP A 378 5.64 13.74 12.94
CA ASP A 378 5.10 14.45 14.11
C ASP A 378 4.13 13.58 14.92
N THR A 379 3.18 12.93 14.22
CA THR A 379 2.18 12.07 14.84
C THR A 379 2.83 10.82 15.44
N PHE A 380 3.74 10.17 14.72
CA PHE A 380 4.46 9.00 15.22
C PHE A 380 5.32 9.32 16.44
N VAL A 381 6.09 10.40 16.40
CA VAL A 381 6.94 10.84 17.52
C VAL A 381 6.08 11.18 18.73
N SER A 382 4.94 11.83 18.53
CA SER A 382 3.99 12.14 19.60
C SER A 382 3.37 10.87 20.21
N ALA A 383 3.01 9.89 19.38
CA ALA A 383 2.51 8.59 19.83
C ALA A 383 3.54 7.89 20.73
N VAL A 384 4.79 7.79 20.28
CA VAL A 384 5.86 7.15 21.03
C VAL A 384 6.18 7.91 22.33
N ALA A 385 6.31 9.24 22.27
CA ALA A 385 6.64 10.06 23.43
C ALA A 385 5.59 9.98 24.55
N ASN A 386 4.31 9.84 24.17
CA ASN A 386 3.20 9.78 25.11
C ASN A 386 2.79 8.33 25.47
N GLY A 387 3.36 7.32 24.80
CA GLY A 387 2.89 5.95 24.91
C GLY A 387 1.44 5.76 24.45
N ASP A 388 0.97 6.60 23.51
CA ASP A 388 -0.42 6.64 23.04
C ASP A 388 -0.53 6.11 21.60
N PRO A 389 -0.90 4.83 21.40
CA PRO A 389 -1.05 4.25 20.08
C PRO A 389 -2.27 4.78 19.32
N VAL A 390 -3.23 5.47 19.96
CA VAL A 390 -4.44 6.00 19.29
C VAL A 390 -4.10 7.11 18.31
N LEU A 391 -2.96 7.79 18.50
CA LEU A 391 -2.48 8.80 17.56
C LEU A 391 -2.05 8.20 16.21
N VAL A 392 -1.73 6.90 16.15
CA VAL A 392 -1.30 6.24 14.91
C VAL A 392 -2.49 6.03 13.97
N GLN A 393 -2.51 6.76 12.86
CA GLN A 393 -3.61 6.70 11.88
C GLN A 393 -3.46 5.57 10.86
N SER A 394 -2.25 5.09 10.59
CA SER A 394 -1.95 3.97 9.67
C SER A 394 -1.29 2.81 10.42
N GLY A 395 -2.03 2.28 11.41
CA GLY A 395 -1.62 1.17 12.26
C GLY A 395 -1.53 -0.18 11.55
N PRO A 396 -1.11 -1.24 12.26
CA PRO A 396 -0.91 -2.57 11.67
C PRO A 396 -2.19 -3.16 11.07
N LYS A 397 -3.33 -3.05 11.76
CA LYS A 397 -4.59 -3.69 11.34
C LYS A 397 -5.19 -2.99 10.13
N GLU A 398 -5.29 -1.67 10.18
CA GLU A 398 -5.87 -0.83 9.13
C GLU A 398 -5.05 -0.94 7.85
N THR A 399 -3.73 -0.89 7.97
CA THR A 399 -2.81 -1.00 6.83
C THR A 399 -2.84 -2.39 6.22
N LEU A 400 -2.89 -3.46 7.03
CA LEU A 400 -3.00 -4.82 6.50
C LEU A 400 -4.31 -5.02 5.73
N ALA A 401 -5.41 -4.45 6.22
CA ALA A 401 -6.70 -4.51 5.54
C ALA A 401 -6.66 -3.81 4.17
N SER A 402 -6.10 -2.61 4.07
CA SER A 402 -5.99 -1.90 2.79
C SER A 402 -4.99 -2.56 1.84
N HIS A 403 -3.84 -3.06 2.33
CA HIS A 403 -2.88 -3.81 1.50
C HIS A 403 -3.49 -5.09 0.94
N ARG A 404 -4.30 -5.82 1.73
CA ARG A 404 -5.05 -6.98 1.22
C ARG A 404 -5.89 -6.60 0.01
N LEU A 405 -6.58 -5.46 0.03
CA LEU A 405 -7.36 -5.02 -1.13
C LEU A 405 -6.49 -4.75 -2.36
N VAL A 406 -5.27 -4.24 -2.17
CA VAL A 406 -4.30 -4.03 -3.26
C VAL A 406 -3.88 -5.37 -3.89
N PHE A 407 -3.52 -6.36 -3.07
CA PHE A 407 -3.16 -7.70 -3.56
C PHE A 407 -4.33 -8.41 -4.25
N GLU A 408 -5.54 -8.26 -3.71
CA GLU A 408 -6.75 -8.83 -4.30
C GLU A 408 -7.12 -8.12 -5.60
N ALA A 409 -6.98 -6.80 -5.70
CA ALA A 409 -7.12 -6.07 -6.95
C ALA A 409 -6.11 -6.58 -7.99
N GLU A 410 -4.88 -6.86 -7.59
CA GLU A 410 -3.88 -7.39 -8.52
C GLU A 410 -4.20 -8.83 -8.95
N ARG A 411 -4.63 -9.69 -8.02
CA ARG A 411 -5.09 -11.04 -8.35
C ARG A 411 -6.27 -11.00 -9.33
N SER A 412 -7.21 -10.09 -9.15
CA SER A 412 -8.35 -9.90 -10.07
C SER A 412 -7.89 -9.57 -11.49
N ARG A 413 -6.88 -8.69 -11.62
CA ARG A 413 -6.28 -8.32 -12.91
C ARG A 413 -5.63 -9.51 -13.60
N LEU A 414 -4.81 -10.26 -12.86
CA LEU A 414 -4.07 -11.40 -13.39
C LEU A 414 -4.98 -12.57 -13.77
N GLU A 415 -6.03 -12.82 -12.97
CA GLU A 415 -7.00 -13.90 -13.22
C GLU A 415 -8.13 -13.49 -14.18
N ASN A 416 -8.16 -12.21 -14.61
CA ASN A 416 -9.18 -11.64 -15.50
C ASN A 416 -10.62 -11.95 -15.04
N ARG A 417 -10.90 -11.75 -13.75
CA ARG A 417 -12.22 -12.01 -13.16
C ARG A 417 -12.52 -11.11 -11.96
N VAL A 418 -13.80 -10.97 -11.65
CA VAL A 418 -14.25 -10.37 -10.38
C VAL A 418 -13.92 -11.33 -9.24
N LEU A 419 -13.36 -10.80 -8.15
CA LEU A 419 -13.09 -11.55 -6.94
C LEU A 419 -14.09 -11.19 -5.86
N LEU A 420 -14.68 -12.22 -5.25
CA LEU A 420 -15.45 -12.10 -4.02
C LEU A 420 -14.49 -12.22 -2.84
N LEU A 421 -14.41 -11.19 -2.01
CA LEU A 421 -13.44 -11.13 -0.89
C LEU A 421 -13.96 -11.76 0.39
N TYR A 422 -15.27 -12.06 0.42
CA TYR A 422 -15.87 -12.92 1.42
C TYR A 422 -16.38 -14.18 0.77
N PRO A 423 -16.07 -15.37 1.32
CA PRO A 423 -16.88 -16.52 1.01
C PRO A 423 -18.31 -16.19 1.44
N VAL A 424 -19.29 -16.42 0.56
CA VAL A 424 -20.70 -16.50 0.96
C VAL A 424 -20.73 -17.39 2.19
N CYS A 425 -21.16 -16.82 3.30
CA CYS A 425 -20.87 -17.31 4.64
C CYS A 425 -21.04 -18.83 4.74
N THR A 426 -19.99 -19.58 5.09
CA THR A 426 -20.10 -21.01 5.42
C THR A 426 -21.02 -21.25 6.62
N LEU A 427 -21.28 -20.22 7.44
CA LEU A 427 -22.35 -20.23 8.45
C LEU A 427 -23.75 -20.24 7.83
N GLN A 428 -23.97 -19.67 6.64
CA GLN A 428 -25.24 -19.85 5.92
C GLN A 428 -25.37 -21.29 5.41
N LEU A 429 -24.28 -21.93 4.97
CA LEU A 429 -24.28 -23.37 4.65
C LEU A 429 -24.49 -24.25 5.89
N SER A 430 -23.86 -23.95 7.03
CA SER A 430 -24.07 -24.71 8.27
C SER A 430 -25.46 -24.47 8.87
N CYS A 431 -26.01 -23.27 8.73
CA CYS A 431 -27.37 -22.93 9.15
C CYS A 431 -28.39 -23.55 8.18
N CYS A 432 -28.16 -23.52 6.87
CA CYS A 432 -28.97 -24.25 5.88
C CYS A 432 -28.90 -25.76 6.10
N LEU A 433 -27.73 -26.33 6.42
CA LEU A 433 -27.59 -27.74 6.79
C LEU A 433 -28.36 -28.04 8.09
N ARG A 434 -28.23 -27.23 9.15
CA ARG A 434 -28.96 -27.42 10.41
C ARG A 434 -30.47 -27.24 10.29
N VAL A 435 -30.93 -26.30 9.46
CA VAL A 435 -32.35 -26.08 9.16
C VAL A 435 -32.89 -27.23 8.31
N THR A 436 -32.15 -27.68 7.29
CA THR A 436 -32.50 -28.88 6.51
C THR A 436 -32.58 -30.12 7.41
N PHE A 437 -31.61 -30.34 8.30
CA PHE A 437 -31.64 -31.45 9.28
C PHE A 437 -32.76 -31.32 10.32
N SER A 438 -33.13 -30.12 10.75
CA SER A 438 -34.25 -29.89 11.69
C SER A 438 -35.62 -30.05 11.03
N LEU A 439 -35.76 -29.68 9.76
CA LEU A 439 -36.97 -29.90 8.98
C LEU A 439 -37.18 -31.39 8.63
N LEU A 440 -36.10 -32.20 8.69
CA LEU A 440 -36.15 -33.65 8.48
C LEU A 440 -36.40 -34.47 9.76
N ARG A 441 -36.36 -33.86 10.96
CA ARG A 441 -36.68 -34.52 12.26
C ARG A 441 -38.08 -35.19 12.31
N PRO A 442 -39.14 -34.67 11.66
CA PRO A 442 -40.46 -35.30 11.69
C PRO A 442 -40.59 -36.57 10.83
N LEU A 443 -39.62 -36.87 9.95
CA LEU A 443 -39.67 -38.09 9.11
C LEU A 443 -39.25 -39.37 9.85
N ARG A 444 -39.05 -39.29 11.17
CA ARG A 444 -38.70 -40.43 12.05
C ARG A 444 -39.75 -41.55 12.11
N HIS A 445 -40.95 -41.36 11.56
CA HIS A 445 -42.06 -42.33 11.70
C HIS A 445 -42.78 -42.73 10.42
N GLY A 446 -42.20 -42.56 9.23
CA GLY A 446 -42.82 -43.08 8.02
C GLY A 446 -41.82 -43.22 6.88
N GLN A 447 -41.81 -44.40 6.26
CA GLN A 447 -41.01 -44.81 5.09
C GLN A 447 -40.45 -43.64 4.25
N ALA A 448 -39.20 -43.24 4.53
CA ALA A 448 -38.46 -42.39 3.61
C ALA A 448 -38.05 -43.25 2.41
N SER A 449 -38.68 -43.04 1.26
CA SER A 449 -38.40 -43.80 0.03
C SER A 449 -36.98 -43.49 -0.48
N ARG A 450 -36.36 -44.44 -1.19
CA ARG A 450 -35.05 -44.29 -1.88
C ARG A 450 -34.93 -43.00 -2.71
N GLN A 451 -36.04 -42.39 -3.12
CA GLN A 451 -36.05 -41.13 -3.89
C GLN A 451 -35.66 -39.91 -3.04
N LEU A 452 -35.98 -39.86 -1.74
CA LEU A 452 -35.58 -38.75 -0.86
C LEU A 452 -34.06 -38.75 -0.59
N SER A 453 -33.47 -39.94 -0.47
CA SER A 453 -32.02 -40.12 -0.27
C SER A 453 -31.22 -39.63 -1.48
N VAL A 454 -31.72 -39.90 -2.69
CA VAL A 454 -31.12 -39.45 -3.96
C VAL A 454 -31.28 -37.95 -4.15
N LEU A 455 -32.41 -37.37 -3.74
CA LEU A 455 -32.62 -35.92 -3.79
C LEU A 455 -31.69 -35.18 -2.81
N LEU A 456 -31.45 -35.75 -1.62
CA LEU A 456 -30.51 -35.20 -0.65
C LEU A 456 -29.07 -35.20 -1.16
N LEU A 457 -28.62 -36.31 -1.77
CA LEU A 457 -27.29 -36.40 -2.37
C LEU A 457 -27.12 -35.37 -3.49
N LYS A 458 -28.12 -35.20 -4.36
CA LYS A 458 -28.11 -34.19 -5.42
C LYS A 458 -28.10 -32.74 -4.89
N LEU A 459 -28.78 -32.47 -3.77
CA LEU A 459 -28.78 -31.16 -3.11
C LEU A 459 -27.42 -30.85 -2.47
N VAL A 460 -26.79 -31.85 -1.87
CA VAL A 460 -25.44 -31.74 -1.31
C VAL A 460 -24.42 -31.51 -2.43
N ASP A 461 -24.49 -32.28 -3.53
CA ASP A 461 -23.62 -32.11 -4.70
C ASP A 461 -23.79 -30.74 -5.36
N PHE A 462 -25.03 -30.25 -5.52
CA PHE A 462 -25.31 -28.90 -6.03
C PHE A 462 -24.75 -27.80 -5.12
N MET A 463 -24.86 -27.96 -3.79
CA MET A 463 -24.24 -27.03 -2.86
C MET A 463 -22.70 -27.07 -2.94
N PHE A 464 -22.08 -28.22 -3.21
CA PHE A 464 -20.62 -28.34 -3.37
C PHE A 464 -20.10 -27.80 -4.71
N GLU A 465 -20.88 -27.87 -5.79
CA GLU A 465 -20.53 -27.23 -7.07
C GLU A 465 -20.54 -25.70 -6.98
N SER A 466 -21.38 -25.13 -6.10
CA SER A 466 -21.50 -23.68 -5.91
C SER A 466 -20.37 -23.03 -5.08
N VAL A 467 -19.51 -23.84 -4.44
CA VAL A 467 -18.41 -23.35 -3.58
C VAL A 467 -17.06 -23.67 -4.21
N ASN A 468 -16.35 -22.63 -4.65
CA ASN A 468 -15.05 -22.72 -5.33
C ASN A 468 -13.89 -22.96 -4.33
N LEU A 469 -13.90 -24.12 -3.67
CA LEU A 469 -12.82 -24.58 -2.77
C LEU A 469 -11.72 -25.32 -3.55
N LYS A 470 -10.45 -25.15 -3.13
CA LYS A 470 -9.32 -25.95 -3.63
C LYS A 470 -9.59 -27.44 -3.34
N TYR A 471 -9.17 -28.33 -4.24
CA TYR A 471 -9.45 -29.78 -4.19
C TYR A 471 -9.08 -30.45 -2.83
N GLN A 472 -7.97 -30.01 -2.22
CA GLN A 472 -7.51 -30.48 -0.91
C GLN A 472 -8.47 -30.12 0.24
N ASP A 473 -9.13 -28.96 0.16
CA ASP A 473 -10.11 -28.53 1.16
C ASP A 473 -11.48 -29.20 0.92
N LYS A 474 -11.82 -29.50 -0.35
CA LYS A 474 -12.96 -30.36 -0.67
C LYS A 474 -12.82 -31.74 -0.01
N LEU A 475 -11.64 -32.37 -0.08
CA LEU A 475 -11.39 -33.68 0.54
C LEU A 475 -11.51 -33.67 2.07
N LYS A 476 -11.05 -32.61 2.75
CA LYS A 476 -11.20 -32.48 4.21
C LYS A 476 -12.66 -32.36 4.63
N VAL A 477 -13.45 -31.57 3.89
CA VAL A 477 -14.89 -31.40 4.15
C VAL A 477 -15.67 -32.67 3.82
N ILE A 478 -15.32 -33.38 2.72
CA ILE A 478 -15.89 -34.68 2.37
C ILE A 478 -15.61 -35.72 3.46
N ASN A 479 -14.37 -35.82 3.95
CA ASN A 479 -14.02 -36.75 5.03
C ASN A 479 -14.76 -36.44 6.34
N LEU A 480 -14.93 -35.15 6.68
CA LEU A 480 -15.72 -34.73 7.85
C LEU A 480 -17.21 -35.06 7.69
N ALA A 481 -17.77 -34.83 6.51
CA ALA A 481 -19.17 -35.15 6.21
C ALA A 481 -19.42 -36.66 6.17
N GLN A 482 -18.52 -37.44 5.55
CA GLN A 482 -18.58 -38.90 5.53
C GLN A 482 -18.44 -39.49 6.93
N ASN A 483 -17.52 -38.99 7.75
CA ASN A 483 -17.40 -39.45 9.14
C ASN A 483 -18.65 -39.16 9.98
N GLN A 484 -19.33 -38.03 9.76
CA GLN A 484 -20.59 -37.73 10.45
C GLN A 484 -21.77 -38.56 9.91
N VAL A 485 -21.82 -38.85 8.60
CA VAL A 485 -22.85 -39.72 8.01
C VAL A 485 -22.64 -41.18 8.45
N VAL A 486 -21.38 -41.64 8.51
CA VAL A 486 -21.03 -42.98 9.00
C VAL A 486 -21.34 -43.09 10.49
N SER A 487 -21.04 -42.08 11.31
CA SER A 487 -21.43 -42.07 12.73
C SER A 487 -22.95 -42.06 12.92
N TRP A 488 -23.70 -41.48 11.99
CA TRP A 488 -25.16 -41.48 11.99
C TRP A 488 -25.73 -42.86 11.65
N PHE A 489 -25.11 -43.58 10.71
CA PHE A 489 -25.46 -44.95 10.36
C PHE A 489 -25.08 -45.97 11.46
N THR A 490 -23.90 -45.86 12.07
CA THR A 490 -23.49 -46.77 13.16
C THR A 490 -24.34 -46.57 14.42
N TRP A 491 -24.69 -45.33 14.77
CA TRP A 491 -25.60 -45.05 15.89
C TRP A 491 -27.02 -45.56 15.62
N SER A 492 -27.50 -45.49 14.36
CA SER A 492 -28.81 -46.02 13.97
C SER A 492 -28.87 -47.55 13.94
N MET A 493 -27.75 -48.26 13.75
CA MET A 493 -27.72 -49.73 13.81
C MET A 493 -27.58 -50.25 15.25
N GLU A 494 -26.82 -49.55 16.11
CA GLU A 494 -26.71 -49.91 17.54
C GLU A 494 -28.01 -49.63 18.32
N ALA A 495 -28.79 -48.62 17.93
CA ALA A 495 -30.09 -48.32 18.53
C ALA A 495 -31.24 -49.21 18.01
N GLY A 496 -30.98 -50.11 17.05
CA GLY A 496 -31.97 -50.99 16.41
C GLY A 496 -31.97 -52.44 16.90
N GLY A 497 -31.21 -52.77 17.95
CA GLY A 497 -31.18 -54.09 18.56
C GLY A 497 -32.14 -54.22 19.75
N LEU A 498 -33.43 -54.37 19.46
CA LEU A 498 -34.43 -55.12 20.24
C LEU A 498 -35.66 -55.39 19.36
#